data_AF-A0A953ISH2-F1
#
_entry.id   AF-A0A953ISH2-F1
#
_cell.length_a   1.000
_cell.length_b   1.000
_cell.length_c   1.000
_cell.angle_alpha   90.00
_cell.angle_beta   90.00
_cell.angle_gamma   90.00
#
_symmetry.space_group_name_H-M   'P 1'
#
loop_
_entity.id
_entity.type
_entity.pdbx_description
1 polymer ?
#
loop_
_entity_poly.entity_id
_entity_poly.type
_entity_poly.pdbx_seq_one_letter_code
_entity_poly.pdbx_strand_id
1 'polypeptide(L)'
;MNAHATFEPRHVQHRRNARVCASLAEDAASPLDRWTLLTMQQSWLALAENEEWLAGRSPRRARAAPPLKKGTAARTRDGILGLLR
;
A
#
# COMPACT_ATOMS: atom_id res chain seq x y z
N MET A 1 29.75 -11.96 -26.80
CA MET A 1 28.68 -12.78 -26.18
C MET A 1 27.77 -11.85 -25.42
N ASN A 2 26.62 -11.49 -26.01
CA ASN A 2 25.70 -10.55 -25.39
C ASN A 2 24.94 -11.28 -24.28
N ALA A 3 25.21 -10.92 -23.02
CA ALA A 3 24.36 -11.31 -21.91
C ALA A 3 22.99 -10.67 -22.16
N HIS A 4 22.03 -11.45 -22.64
CA HIS A 4 20.63 -11.09 -22.59
C HIS A 4 20.29 -10.98 -21.11
N ALA A 5 20.40 -9.77 -20.55
CA ALA A 5 19.75 -9.43 -19.31
C ALA A 5 18.27 -9.71 -19.53
N THR A 6 17.78 -10.82 -19.01
CA THR A 6 16.36 -11.16 -19.00
C THR A 6 15.68 -10.04 -18.22
N PHE A 7 15.08 -9.10 -18.94
CA PHE A 7 14.35 -8.00 -18.36
C PHE A 7 13.12 -8.59 -17.66
N GLU A 8 13.24 -8.77 -16.35
CA GLU A 8 12.13 -9.28 -15.55
C GLU A 8 11.02 -8.23 -15.58
N PRO A 9 9.80 -8.60 -16.00
CA PRO A 9 8.75 -7.60 -16.12
C PRO A 9 8.36 -7.07 -14.74
N ARG A 10 8.25 -5.74 -14.61
CA ARG A 10 8.19 -5.00 -13.33
C ARG A 10 7.20 -5.54 -12.29
N HIS A 11 6.02 -6.02 -12.72
CA HIS A 11 5.05 -6.65 -11.83
C HIS A 11 5.59 -7.85 -11.03
N VAL A 12 6.51 -8.65 -11.58
CA VAL A 12 7.12 -9.79 -10.87
C VAL A 12 8.05 -9.29 -9.77
N GLN A 13 8.88 -8.29 -10.08
CA GLN A 13 9.73 -7.63 -9.09
C GLN A 13 8.91 -7.00 -7.96
N HIS A 14 7.80 -6.33 -8.29
CA HIS A 14 6.89 -5.77 -7.28
C HIS A 14 6.28 -6.86 -6.38
N ARG A 15 5.81 -7.98 -6.95
CA ARG A 15 5.32 -9.13 -6.17
C ARG A 15 6.42 -9.73 -5.28
N ARG A 16 7.67 -9.77 -5.74
CA ARG A 16 8.82 -10.20 -4.94
C ARG A 16 9.07 -9.26 -3.77
N ASN A 17 9.07 -7.95 -4.00
CA ASN A 17 9.23 -6.95 -2.93
C ASN A 17 8.10 -7.06 -1.89
N ALA A 18 6.85 -7.29 -2.33
CA ALA A 18 5.74 -7.52 -1.41
C ALA A 18 5.98 -8.72 -0.49
N ARG A 19 6.50 -9.84 -1.02
CA ARG A 19 6.85 -11.01 -0.20
C ARG A 19 7.97 -10.73 0.80
N VAL A 20 8.99 -9.98 0.40
CA VAL A 20 10.07 -9.56 1.30
C VAL A 20 9.52 -8.71 2.45
N CYS A 21 8.68 -7.72 2.16
CA CYS A 21 8.01 -6.93 3.20
C CYS A 21 7.16 -7.79 4.13
N ALA A 22 6.47 -8.82 3.61
CA ALA A 22 5.69 -9.74 4.42
C ALA A 22 6.56 -10.53 5.41
N SER A 23 7.66 -11.14 4.94
CA SER A 23 8.59 -11.86 5.83
C SER A 23 9.21 -10.94 6.88
N LEU A 24 9.66 -9.73 6.49
CA LEU A 24 10.18 -8.77 7.45
C LEU A 24 9.12 -8.35 8.50
N ALA A 25 7.85 -8.29 8.11
CA ALA A 25 6.76 -7.95 9.03
C ALA A 25 6.45 -9.08 10.03
N GLU A 26 6.72 -10.33 9.67
CA GLU A 26 6.61 -11.48 10.58
C GLU A 26 7.68 -11.43 11.67
N ASP A 27 8.90 -11.00 11.31
CA ASP A 27 10.05 -10.89 12.21
C ASP A 27 10.15 -9.53 12.95
N ALA A 28 9.23 -8.60 12.69
CA ALA A 28 9.31 -7.25 13.22
C ALA A 28 9.06 -7.20 14.74
N ALA A 29 10.06 -6.74 15.50
CA ALA A 29 9.98 -6.60 16.96
C ALA A 29 9.01 -5.48 17.40
N SER A 30 8.89 -4.42 16.61
CA SER A 30 8.05 -3.26 16.90
C SER A 30 6.69 -3.36 16.18
N PRO A 31 5.56 -3.11 16.86
CA PRO A 31 4.26 -2.99 16.22
C PRO A 31 4.20 -1.92 15.13
N LEU A 32 4.95 -0.83 15.28
CA LEU A 32 5.02 0.25 14.30
C LEU A 32 5.76 -0.19 13.03
N ASP A 33 6.87 -0.91 13.19
CA ASP A 33 7.65 -1.42 12.04
C ASP A 33 6.86 -2.49 11.30
N ARG A 34 6.20 -3.39 12.04
CA ARG A 34 5.27 -4.38 11.47
C ARG A 34 4.18 -3.71 10.66
N TRP A 35 3.53 -2.68 11.21
CA TRP A 35 2.49 -1.94 10.50
C TRP A 35 3.04 -1.29 9.22
N THR A 36 4.20 -0.63 9.31
CA THR A 36 4.87 0.02 8.19
C THR A 36 5.20 -0.97 7.07
N LEU A 37 5.76 -2.13 7.41
CA LEU A 37 6.12 -3.18 6.45
C LEU A 37 4.87 -3.78 5.77
N LEU A 38 3.78 -3.97 6.50
CA LEU A 38 2.51 -4.41 5.91
C LEU A 38 1.91 -3.35 4.98
N THR A 39 2.02 -2.06 5.31
CA THR A 39 1.62 -0.99 4.40
C THR A 39 2.48 -0.99 3.13
N MET A 40 3.79 -1.17 3.26
CA MET A 40 4.69 -1.29 2.11
C MET A 40 4.36 -2.51 1.24
N GLN A 41 4.07 -3.66 1.84
CA GLN A 41 3.62 -4.85 1.14
C GLN A 41 2.39 -4.55 0.27
N GLN A 42 1.37 -3.89 0.83
CA GLN A 42 0.16 -3.54 0.11
C GLN A 42 0.45 -2.58 -1.07
N SER A 43 1.32 -1.59 -0.87
CA SER A 43 1.74 -0.67 -1.93
C SER A 43 2.44 -1.40 -3.08
N TRP A 44 3.31 -2.37 -2.78
CA TRP A 44 3.96 -3.18 -3.82
C TRP A 44 2.96 -4.05 -4.60
N LEU A 45 1.96 -4.62 -3.93
CA LEU A 45 0.90 -5.37 -4.60
C LEU A 45 0.08 -4.48 -5.52
N ALA A 46 -0.29 -3.28 -5.07
CA ALA A 46 -1.03 -2.31 -5.89
C ALA A 46 -0.23 -1.89 -7.14
N LEU A 47 1.09 -1.69 -7.01
CA LEU A 47 1.97 -1.42 -8.15
C LEU A 47 2.03 -2.60 -9.12
N ALA A 48 2.14 -3.84 -8.63
CA ALA A 48 2.13 -5.02 -9.48
C ALA A 48 0.83 -5.15 -10.29
N GLU A 49 -0.31 -4.90 -9.65
CA GLU A 49 -1.63 -4.90 -10.30
C GLU A 49 -1.75 -3.80 -11.36
N ASN A 50 -1.23 -2.60 -11.07
CA ASN A 50 -1.22 -1.49 -12.02
C ASN A 50 -0.36 -1.82 -13.26
N GLU A 51 0.82 -2.41 -13.06
CA GLU A 51 1.69 -2.86 -14.16
C GLU A 51 1.04 -3.97 -15.00
N GLU A 52 0.35 -4.92 -14.37
CA GLU A 52 -0.43 -5.94 -15.07
C GLU A 52 -1.56 -5.30 -15.90
N TRP A 53 -2.29 -4.34 -15.32
CA TRP A 53 -3.35 -3.60 -16.00
C TRP A 53 -2.82 -2.82 -17.22
N LEU A 54 -1.71 -2.09 -17.06
CA LEU A 54 -1.05 -1.38 -18.17
C LEU A 54 -0.59 -2.32 -19.28
N ALA A 55 -0.22 -3.56 -18.94
CA ALA A 55 0.13 -4.60 -19.90
C ALA A 55 -1.08 -5.30 -20.54
N GLY A 56 -2.30 -4.82 -20.30
CA GLY A 56 -3.54 -5.41 -20.82
C GLY A 56 -3.94 -6.72 -20.14
N ARG A 57 -3.31 -7.07 -19.01
CA ARG A 57 -3.72 -8.22 -18.19
C ARG A 57 -4.80 -7.75 -17.23
N SER A 58 -5.92 -8.49 -17.16
CA SER A 58 -7.01 -8.12 -16.26
C SER A 58 -6.51 -8.16 -14.81
N PRO A 59 -6.61 -7.06 -14.04
CA PRO A 59 -6.21 -7.08 -12.64
C PRO A 59 -7.04 -8.15 -11.94
N ARG A 60 -6.36 -9.05 -11.24
CA ARG A 60 -6.97 -10.21 -10.56
C ARG A 60 -7.73 -9.72 -9.32
N ARG A 61 -8.86 -9.04 -9.55
CA ARG A 61 -9.72 -8.34 -8.57
C ARG A 61 -8.92 -7.71 -7.45
N ALA A 62 -8.56 -6.43 -7.62
CA ALA A 62 -8.25 -5.56 -6.50
C ALA A 62 -9.33 -5.75 -5.44
N ARG A 63 -9.01 -6.45 -4.35
CA ARG A 63 -9.85 -6.47 -3.16
C ARG A 63 -9.76 -5.05 -2.68
N ALA A 64 -10.77 -4.24 -3.04
CA ALA A 64 -10.79 -2.81 -2.88
C ALA A 64 -10.13 -2.47 -1.54
N ALA A 65 -8.99 -1.77 -1.59
CA ALA A 65 -8.42 -1.20 -0.39
C ALA A 65 -9.58 -0.52 0.33
N PRO A 66 -9.83 -0.83 1.62
CA PRO A 66 -10.91 -0.18 2.35
C PRO A 66 -10.73 1.32 2.13
N PRO A 67 -11.79 2.06 1.75
CA PRO A 67 -11.65 3.46 1.42
C PRO A 67 -10.92 4.11 2.58
N LEU A 68 -9.76 4.73 2.29
CA LEU A 68 -9.12 5.65 3.22
C LEU A 68 -10.23 6.61 3.60
N LYS A 69 -10.78 6.45 4.82
CA LYS A 69 -11.72 7.40 5.36
C LYS A 69 -10.94 8.70 5.32
N LYS A 70 -11.24 9.56 4.33
CA LYS A 70 -10.84 10.96 4.38
C LYS A 70 -11.29 11.38 5.75
N GLY A 71 -10.33 11.69 6.63
CA GLY A 71 -10.64 12.26 7.92
C GLY A 71 -11.59 13.39 7.62
N THR A 72 -12.86 13.20 7.95
CA THR A 72 -13.78 14.31 8.09
C THR A 72 -13.12 15.11 9.19
N ALA A 73 -12.40 16.16 8.79
CA ALA A 73 -12.18 17.29 9.66
C ALA A 73 -13.59 17.75 10.03
N ALA A 74 -14.12 17.17 11.11
CA ALA A 74 -15.13 17.80 11.92
C ALA A 74 -14.43 19.04 12.48
N ARG A 75 -14.37 20.07 11.63
CA ARG A 75 -14.19 21.44 12.05
C ARG A 75 -15.42 21.68 12.93
N THR A 76 -15.24 21.54 14.24
CA THR A 76 -16.23 21.93 15.25
C THR A 76 -16.42 23.43 15.12
N ARG A 77 -17.24 23.81 14.15
CA ARG A 77 -17.81 25.14 14.03
C ARG A 77 -19.00 25.14 14.96
N ASP A 78 -18.71 25.17 16.26
CA ASP A 78 -19.57 25.61 17.37
C ASP A 78 -18.82 25.34 18.67
N GLY A 79 -18.27 26.42 19.22
CA GLY A 79 -17.46 26.36 20.44
C GLY A 79 -16.88 27.71 20.91
N ILE A 80 -17.30 28.82 20.32
CA ILE A 80 -17.15 30.16 20.91
C ILE A 80 -18.55 30.73 21.06
N LEU A 81 -19.17 30.47 22.20
CA LEU A 81 -20.05 31.37 22.97
C LEU A 81 -20.70 30.57 24.11
N GLY A 82 -20.06 30.66 25.27
CA GLY A 82 -20.54 30.11 26.53
C GLY A 82 -19.93 30.82 27.73
N LEU A 83 -19.70 32.13 27.61
CA LEU A 83 -19.56 33.02 28.77
C LEU A 83 -20.99 33.50 29.07
N LEU A 84 -21.58 33.02 30.17
CA LEU A 84 -22.63 33.64 31.01
C LEU A 84 -23.35 32.56 31.85
N ARG A 85 -22.76 32.19 32.99
CA ARG A 85 -23.38 32.32 34.33
C ARG A 85 -22.35 32.02 35.41
#